data_AF-Q0PB79-F1
#
_entry.id   AF-Q0PB79-F1
#
_cell.length_a   1.000
_cell.length_b   1.000
_cell.length_c   1.000
_cell.angle_alpha   90.00
_cell.angle_beta   90.00
_cell.angle_gamma   90.00
#
_symmetry.space_group_name_H-M   'P 1'
#
loop_
_entity.id
_entity.type
_entity.pdbx_description
1 polymer ?
#
loop_
_entity_poly.entity_id
_entity_poly.type
_entity_poly.pdbx_seq_one_letter_code
_entity_poly.pdbx_strand_id
1 'polypeptide(L)'
;MIKAFSLLEFVFIILILGIVFNLGSLYLKKDNLLEGAIQILNDIQYTQSLAMMQEGIRVDELTIAKREWFKSKWQIYFIKSAATGYDQTYTIFLDKNGDGNANLGKTEINIDREIAVDVINHNKLMNSGQSGVISKDDEKTTQRFNLTKRFGIEKVEFKGSCSGFTRLVFDEMGRVYSPLKNANYAYEKTLAKNNSDCIIRLLS
;
A
#
# COMPACT_ATOMS: atom_id res chain seq x y z
N MET A 1 -23.25 55.00 15.76
CA MET A 1 -22.69 54.26 16.92
C MET A 1 -22.65 52.79 16.53
N ILE A 2 -21.48 52.15 16.55
CA ILE A 2 -21.41 50.70 16.42
C ILE A 2 -21.87 50.13 17.76
N LYS A 3 -22.97 49.38 17.77
CA LYS A 3 -23.51 48.77 18.98
C LYS A 3 -22.54 47.68 19.41
N ALA A 4 -21.90 47.83 20.57
CA ALA A 4 -21.07 46.77 21.14
C ALA A 4 -21.98 45.65 21.68
N PHE A 5 -21.55 44.40 21.53
CA PHE A 5 -22.23 43.23 22.07
C PHE A 5 -22.45 43.37 23.57
N SER A 6 -23.65 42.99 24.05
CA SER A 6 -23.86 42.78 25.47
C SER A 6 -23.08 41.54 25.93
N LEU A 7 -22.55 41.57 27.16
CA LEU A 7 -21.91 40.39 27.77
C LEU A 7 -22.86 39.18 27.76
N LEU A 8 -24.15 39.40 27.98
CA LEU A 8 -25.17 38.35 27.93
C LEU A 8 -25.32 37.76 26.51
N GLU A 9 -25.29 38.60 25.48
CA GLU A 9 -25.39 38.18 24.08
C GLU A 9 -24.18 37.34 23.66
N PHE A 10 -22.98 37.70 24.13
CA PHE A 10 -21.77 36.92 23.93
C PHE A 10 -21.86 35.51 24.54
N VAL A 11 -22.42 35.38 25.75
CA VAL A 11 -22.65 34.08 26.39
C VAL A 11 -23.58 33.20 25.55
N PHE A 12 -24.68 33.76 25.01
CA PHE A 12 -25.58 33.01 24.14
C PHE A 12 -24.89 32.57 22.83
N ILE A 13 -24.06 33.42 22.23
CA ILE A 13 -23.31 33.08 21.01
C ILE A 13 -22.37 31.90 21.26
N ILE A 14 -21.62 31.90 22.36
CA ILE A 14 -20.73 30.78 22.72
C ILE A 14 -21.53 29.49 22.91
N LEU A 15 -22.67 29.56 23.60
CA LEU A 15 -23.52 28.40 23.85
C LEU A 15 -24.09 27.83 22.55
N ILE A 16 -24.56 28.68 21.65
CA ILE A 16 -25.06 28.29 20.32
C ILE A 16 -23.94 27.68 19.48
N LEU A 17 -22.76 28.32 19.41
CA LEU A 17 -21.61 27.77 18.71
C LEU A 17 -21.21 26.41 19.28
N GLY A 18 -21.18 26.24 20.60
CA GLY A 18 -20.91 24.96 21.25
C GLY A 18 -21.86 23.85 20.80
N ILE A 19 -23.16 24.15 20.72
CA ILE A 19 -24.18 23.20 20.23
C ILE A 19 -23.95 22.89 18.75
N VAL A 20 -23.74 23.91 17.91
CA VAL A 20 -23.52 23.74 16.46
C VAL A 20 -22.26 22.92 16.18
N PHE A 21 -21.15 23.18 16.88
CA PHE A 21 -19.92 22.38 16.74
C PHE A 21 -20.10 20.95 17.23
N ASN A 22 -20.84 20.74 18.33
CA ASN A 22 -21.11 19.40 18.85
C ASN A 22 -21.97 18.59 17.88
N LEU A 23 -23.06 19.18 17.37
CA LEU A 23 -23.93 18.53 16.38
C LEU A 23 -23.20 18.31 15.05
N GLY A 24 -22.45 19.30 14.55
CA GLY A 24 -21.72 19.21 13.28
C GLY A 24 -20.70 18.07 13.24
N SER A 25 -20.03 17.79 14.37
CA SER A 25 -19.09 16.67 14.50
C SER A 25 -19.75 15.29 14.32
N LEU A 26 -20.99 15.12 14.80
CA LEU A 26 -21.71 13.85 14.71
C LEU A 26 -22.19 13.52 13.29
N TYR A 27 -22.57 14.53 12.50
CA TYR A 27 -23.17 14.32 11.17
C TYR A 27 -22.15 14.09 10.06
N LEU A 28 -20.92 14.57 10.22
CA LEU A 28 -19.84 14.31 9.27
C LEU A 28 -19.23 12.94 9.54
N LYS A 29 -19.98 11.87 9.25
CA LYS A 29 -19.42 10.52 9.22
C LYS A 29 -18.25 10.54 8.24
N LYS A 30 -17.03 10.48 8.77
CA LYS A 30 -15.79 10.46 7.98
C LYS A 30 -15.87 9.29 7.00
N ASP A 31 -15.79 9.57 5.70
CA ASP A 31 -15.72 8.53 4.68
C ASP A 31 -14.32 7.92 4.67
N ASN A 32 -14.11 7.01 5.61
CA ASN A 32 -12.86 6.28 5.76
C ASN A 32 -12.54 5.43 4.52
N LEU A 33 -13.55 5.01 3.75
CA LEU A 33 -13.37 4.21 2.55
C LEU A 33 -12.72 5.05 1.45
N LEU A 34 -13.18 6.29 1.25
CA LEU A 34 -12.56 7.22 0.29
C LEU A 34 -11.13 7.57 0.69
N GLU A 35 -10.86 7.85 1.97
CA GLU A 35 -9.49 8.12 2.45
C GLU A 35 -8.58 6.90 2.22
N GLY A 36 -9.06 5.69 2.50
CA GLY A 36 -8.34 4.45 2.22
C GLY A 36 -8.09 4.24 0.72
N ALA A 37 -9.06 4.56 -0.13
CA ALA A 37 -8.91 4.49 -1.58
C ALA A 37 -7.83 5.45 -2.10
N ILE A 38 -7.82 6.70 -1.62
CA ILE A 38 -6.81 7.69 -1.98
C ILE A 38 -5.43 7.23 -1.53
N GLN A 39 -5.30 6.69 -0.31
CA GLN A 39 -4.00 6.18 0.16
C GLN A 39 -3.51 5.03 -0.71
N ILE A 40 -4.36 4.04 -1.00
CA ILE A 40 -4.00 2.90 -1.84
C ILE A 40 -3.57 3.38 -3.23
N LEU A 41 -4.32 4.32 -3.83
CA LEU A 41 -3.97 4.88 -5.13
C LEU A 41 -2.60 5.55 -5.13
N ASN A 42 -2.33 6.40 -4.15
CA ASN A 42 -1.04 7.08 -4.01
C ASN A 42 0.11 6.09 -3.82
N ASP A 43 -0.11 5.05 -3.01
CA ASP A 43 0.90 4.02 -2.74
C ASP A 43 1.13 3.09 -3.95
N ILE A 44 0.10 2.84 -4.77
CA ILE A 44 0.24 2.17 -6.08
C ILE A 44 1.09 3.01 -7.03
N GLN A 45 0.78 4.30 -7.17
CA GLN A 45 1.55 5.23 -8.02
C GLN A 45 3.00 5.38 -7.53
N TYR A 46 3.20 5.39 -6.22
CA TYR A 46 4.53 5.37 -5.63
C TYR A 46 5.28 4.08 -5.96
N THR A 47 4.65 2.92 -5.84
CA THR A 47 5.26 1.63 -6.21
C THR A 47 5.63 1.58 -7.70
N GLN A 48 4.78 2.13 -8.57
CA GLN A 48 5.07 2.28 -9.99
C GLN A 48 6.28 3.20 -10.23
N SER A 49 6.35 4.31 -9.50
CA SER A 49 7.48 5.25 -9.60
C SER A 49 8.79 4.61 -9.15
N LEU A 50 8.78 3.83 -8.06
CA LEU A 50 9.92 3.04 -7.62
C LEU A 50 10.40 2.06 -8.70
N ALA A 51 9.46 1.39 -9.38
CA ALA A 51 9.77 0.49 -10.48
C ALA A 51 10.46 1.22 -11.64
N MET A 52 9.98 2.41 -12.01
CA MET A 52 10.54 3.22 -13.10
C MET A 52 11.90 3.83 -12.77
N MET A 53 12.20 4.05 -11.48
CA MET A 53 13.51 4.52 -11.01
C MET A 53 14.51 3.38 -10.81
N GLN A 54 14.04 2.14 -10.73
CA GLN A 54 14.89 0.97 -10.53
C GLN A 54 15.66 0.63 -11.81
N GLU A 55 16.99 0.54 -11.69
CA GLU A 55 17.80 -0.08 -12.73
C GLU A 55 17.57 -1.60 -12.69
N GLY A 56 16.79 -2.11 -13.65
CA GLY A 56 16.42 -3.54 -13.72
C GLY A 56 17.13 -4.33 -14.83
N ILE A 57 17.68 -3.65 -15.84
CA ILE A 57 18.31 -4.33 -16.98
C ILE A 57 19.70 -4.82 -16.56
N ARG A 58 19.81 -6.13 -16.34
CA ARG A 58 21.09 -6.81 -16.21
C ARG A 58 21.54 -7.28 -17.58
N VAL A 59 22.38 -6.49 -18.25
CA VAL A 59 23.11 -6.94 -19.43
C VAL A 59 24.23 -7.88 -18.94
N ASP A 60 24.34 -9.05 -19.56
CA ASP A 60 25.51 -9.96 -19.58
C ASP A 60 25.50 -11.28 -18.75
N GLU A 61 25.90 -12.37 -19.44
CA GLU A 61 26.25 -13.76 -19.08
C GLU A 61 25.32 -14.67 -18.21
N LEU A 62 24.55 -15.52 -18.91
CA LEU A 62 24.09 -16.93 -18.72
C LEU A 62 23.88 -17.65 -17.37
N THR A 63 24.04 -17.09 -16.17
CA THR A 63 23.63 -17.82 -14.95
C THR A 63 22.09 -17.87 -14.80
N ILE A 64 21.54 -18.94 -14.20
CA ILE A 64 20.07 -19.15 -14.06
C ILE A 64 19.42 -17.97 -13.32
N ALA A 65 20.03 -17.48 -12.24
CA ALA A 65 19.58 -16.29 -11.52
C ALA A 65 19.53 -15.03 -12.40
N LYS A 66 20.39 -14.93 -13.43
CA LYS A 66 20.36 -13.85 -14.40
C LYS A 66 19.30 -14.06 -15.50
N ARG A 67 18.85 -15.28 -15.80
CA ARG A 67 17.74 -15.53 -16.76
C ARG A 67 16.39 -15.10 -16.20
N GLU A 68 16.18 -15.24 -14.89
CA GLU A 68 14.94 -14.85 -14.21
C GLU A 68 14.96 -13.40 -13.70
N TRP A 69 15.88 -12.57 -14.18
CA TRP A 69 16.00 -11.16 -13.79
C TRP A 69 14.68 -10.40 -13.85
N PHE A 70 13.81 -10.75 -14.81
CA PHE A 70 12.51 -10.14 -15.02
C PHE A 70 11.52 -10.39 -13.87
N LYS A 71 11.78 -11.34 -12.97
CA LYS A 71 10.99 -11.53 -11.75
C LYS A 71 11.35 -10.50 -10.67
N SER A 72 12.52 -9.88 -10.79
CA SER A 72 13.02 -8.92 -9.81
C SER A 72 12.39 -7.56 -9.98
N LYS A 73 11.25 -7.34 -9.32
CA LYS A 73 10.40 -6.16 -9.57
C LYS A 73 9.75 -5.62 -8.30
N TRP A 74 9.48 -4.32 -8.33
CA TRP A 74 8.70 -3.65 -7.29
C TRP A 74 7.24 -4.09 -7.38
N GLN A 75 6.66 -4.42 -6.24
CA GLN A 75 5.29 -4.85 -6.15
C GLN A 75 4.60 -4.37 -4.88
N ILE A 76 3.29 -4.23 -5.00
CA ILE A 76 2.38 -4.00 -3.89
C ILE A 76 1.54 -5.26 -3.68
N TYR A 77 1.61 -5.82 -2.47
CA TYR A 77 0.97 -7.08 -2.12
C TYR A 77 -0.07 -6.88 -1.03
N PHE A 78 -1.34 -7.10 -1.36
CA PHE A 78 -2.47 -7.07 -0.44
C PHE A 78 -2.69 -8.46 0.17
N ILE A 79 -2.77 -8.56 1.49
CA ILE A 79 -2.89 -9.85 2.17
C ILE A 79 -3.74 -9.75 3.44
N LYS A 80 -4.41 -10.85 3.79
CA LYS A 80 -4.94 -11.11 5.12
C LYS A 80 -4.16 -12.27 5.71
N SER A 81 -3.53 -12.08 6.87
CA SER A 81 -2.70 -13.12 7.49
C SER A 81 -2.89 -13.18 8.99
N ALA A 82 -2.62 -14.35 9.59
CA ALA A 82 -2.66 -14.52 11.04
C ALA A 82 -1.70 -13.55 11.78
N ALA A 83 -0.58 -13.16 11.16
CA ALA A 83 0.39 -12.23 11.74
C ALA A 83 -0.20 -10.84 12.02
N THR A 84 -1.27 -10.46 11.32
CA THR A 84 -1.98 -9.20 11.50
C THR A 84 -3.39 -9.41 12.07
N GLY A 85 -3.73 -10.61 12.56
CA GLY A 85 -5.08 -10.92 13.05
C GLY A 85 -6.13 -11.05 11.93
N TYR A 86 -5.70 -11.44 10.73
CA TYR A 86 -6.51 -11.45 9.51
C TYR A 86 -7.01 -10.07 9.05
N ASP A 87 -6.42 -8.98 9.55
CA ASP A 87 -6.62 -7.66 8.98
C ASP A 87 -6.17 -7.63 7.51
N GLN A 88 -6.89 -6.88 6.69
CA GLN A 88 -6.49 -6.54 5.33
C GLN A 88 -5.35 -5.52 5.41
N THR A 89 -4.16 -5.95 4.99
CA THR A 89 -2.96 -5.11 4.91
C THR A 89 -2.41 -5.12 3.50
N TYR A 90 -1.41 -4.28 3.25
CA TYR A 90 -0.56 -4.39 2.08
C TYR A 90 0.90 -4.09 2.40
N THR A 91 1.79 -4.58 1.55
CA THR A 91 3.23 -4.41 1.66
C THR A 91 3.81 -3.96 0.34
N ILE A 92 4.70 -2.97 0.36
CA ILE A 92 5.45 -2.51 -0.82
C ILE A 92 6.89 -3.01 -0.70
N PHE A 93 7.35 -3.77 -1.68
CA PHE A 93 8.70 -4.35 -1.67
C PHE A 93 9.25 -4.62 -3.06
N LEU A 94 10.58 -4.66 -3.17
CA LEU A 94 11.33 -5.11 -4.33
C LEU A 94 11.68 -6.58 -4.14
N ASP A 95 11.07 -7.47 -4.94
CA ASP A 95 11.33 -8.91 -4.90
C ASP A 95 12.69 -9.22 -5.54
N LYS A 96 13.79 -9.04 -4.83
CA LYS A 96 15.14 -9.09 -5.41
C LYS A 96 15.45 -10.49 -5.94
N ASN A 97 14.95 -11.52 -5.27
CA ASN A 97 15.22 -12.91 -5.60
C ASN A 97 14.17 -13.55 -6.54
N GLY A 98 13.03 -12.90 -6.77
CA GLY A 98 11.96 -13.37 -7.66
C GLY A 98 11.08 -14.48 -7.06
N ASP A 99 11.11 -14.70 -5.74
CA ASP A 99 10.40 -15.79 -5.06
C ASP A 99 8.93 -15.46 -4.71
N GLY A 100 8.54 -14.18 -4.88
CA GLY A 100 7.21 -13.65 -4.63
C GLY A 100 6.96 -13.17 -3.20
N ASN A 101 7.96 -13.13 -2.33
CA ASN A 101 7.85 -12.73 -0.92
C ASN A 101 8.82 -11.61 -0.58
N ALA A 102 8.45 -10.78 0.40
CA ALA A 102 9.33 -9.75 0.91
C ALA A 102 10.33 -10.34 1.91
N ASN A 103 11.60 -9.93 1.82
CA ASN A 103 12.63 -10.23 2.82
C ASN A 103 13.05 -8.99 3.64
N LEU A 104 13.29 -9.22 4.94
CA LEU A 104 13.79 -8.17 5.85
C LEU A 104 15.31 -7.94 5.76
N GLY A 105 16.02 -8.82 5.04
CA GLY A 105 17.49 -8.89 5.03
C GLY A 105 18.05 -9.60 6.27
N LYS A 106 19.33 -10.01 6.21
CA LYS A 106 19.98 -10.80 7.27
C LYS A 106 20.82 -9.98 8.26
N THR A 107 21.14 -8.73 7.93
CA THR A 107 22.14 -7.92 8.64
C THR A 107 21.67 -6.49 8.92
N GLU A 108 22.32 -5.80 9.84
CA GLU A 108 22.15 -4.33 10.02
C GLU A 108 22.48 -3.57 8.74
N ILE A 109 23.39 -4.12 7.92
CA ILE A 109 23.67 -3.65 6.57
C ILE A 109 22.50 -4.05 5.68
N ASN A 110 21.72 -3.06 5.29
CA ASN A 110 20.39 -3.22 4.68
C ASN A 110 20.40 -3.60 3.19
N ILE A 111 21.46 -4.27 2.72
CA ILE A 111 21.65 -4.61 1.30
C ILE A 111 20.59 -5.58 0.78
N ASP A 112 20.15 -6.51 1.63
CA ASP A 112 19.22 -7.58 1.27
C ASP A 112 17.76 -7.25 1.59
N ARG A 113 17.49 -6.10 2.21
CA ARG A 113 16.10 -5.72 2.52
C ARG A 113 15.35 -5.37 1.26
N GLU A 114 14.13 -5.86 1.21
CA GLU A 114 13.23 -5.71 0.08
C GLU A 114 12.07 -4.76 0.37
N ILE A 115 11.59 -4.72 1.60
CA ILE A 115 10.48 -3.84 1.99
C ILE A 115 10.92 -2.37 1.86
N ALA A 116 10.08 -1.57 1.20
CA ALA A 116 10.30 -0.14 1.05
C ALA A 116 10.32 0.57 2.42
N VAL A 117 11.08 1.65 2.52
CA VAL A 117 11.06 2.56 3.66
C VAL A 117 9.87 3.50 3.51
N ASP A 118 9.14 3.78 4.59
CA ASP A 118 7.99 4.68 4.56
C ASP A 118 8.44 6.12 4.28
N VAL A 119 7.85 6.73 3.25
CA VAL A 119 8.15 8.12 2.83
C VAL A 119 7.74 9.16 3.87
N ILE A 120 6.79 8.83 4.75
CA ILE A 120 6.34 9.73 5.82
C ILE A 120 7.23 9.59 7.07
N ASN A 121 7.71 8.38 7.34
CA ASN A 121 8.52 8.08 8.51
C ASN A 121 9.62 7.09 8.14
N HIS A 122 10.83 7.60 7.93
CA HIS A 122 12.00 6.85 7.51
C HIS A 122 12.46 5.76 8.49
N ASN A 123 11.97 5.76 9.73
CA ASN A 123 12.22 4.70 10.71
C ASN A 123 11.25 3.52 10.55
N LYS A 124 10.23 3.65 9.69
CA LYS A 124 9.21 2.65 9.43
C LYS A 124 9.38 2.06 8.03
N LEU A 125 8.92 0.83 7.87
CA LEU A 125 8.82 0.13 6.61
C LEU A 125 7.38 0.18 6.10
N MET A 126 7.22 0.03 4.78
CA MET A 126 5.93 0.01 4.12
C MET A 126 5.18 -1.31 4.31
N ASN A 127 4.89 -1.65 5.57
CA ASN A 127 4.32 -2.90 6.04
C ASN A 127 3.68 -2.77 7.44
N SER A 128 2.70 -3.62 7.75
CA SER A 128 1.99 -3.67 9.06
C SER A 128 2.14 -5.00 9.82
N GLY A 129 3.20 -5.74 9.54
CA GLY A 129 3.42 -7.13 9.95
C GLY A 129 3.15 -8.10 8.80
N GLN A 130 3.97 -9.14 8.70
CA GLN A 130 3.79 -10.25 7.76
C GLN A 130 4.41 -11.53 8.32
N SER A 131 3.66 -12.63 8.27
CA SER A 131 4.10 -13.93 8.80
C SER A 131 5.43 -14.35 8.16
N GLY A 132 6.38 -14.77 8.99
CA GLY A 132 7.71 -15.20 8.56
C GLY A 132 8.65 -14.08 8.08
N VAL A 133 8.21 -12.81 8.11
CA VAL A 133 9.02 -11.68 7.62
C VAL A 133 9.28 -10.67 8.73
N ILE A 134 8.24 -10.10 9.33
CA ILE A 134 8.36 -9.08 10.38
C ILE A 134 7.11 -9.09 11.27
N SER A 135 7.31 -8.98 12.58
CA SER A 135 6.20 -8.94 13.56
C SER A 135 5.43 -7.61 13.44
N LYS A 136 4.11 -7.64 13.64
CA LYS A 136 3.28 -6.42 13.73
C LYS A 136 3.65 -5.50 14.91
N ASP A 137 4.39 -6.03 15.89
CA ASP A 137 4.83 -5.34 17.09
C ASP A 137 6.30 -4.86 16.97
N ASP A 138 6.95 -5.11 15.82
CA ASP A 138 8.31 -4.64 15.53
C ASP A 138 8.31 -3.11 15.36
N GLU A 139 9.34 -2.46 15.89
CA GLU A 139 9.49 -1.00 15.86
C GLU A 139 9.53 -0.41 14.44
N LYS A 140 9.88 -1.21 13.43
CA LYS A 140 9.90 -0.79 12.02
C LYS A 140 8.53 -0.93 11.37
N THR A 141 7.58 -1.62 11.98
CA THR A 141 6.22 -1.71 11.43
C THR A 141 5.35 -0.53 11.82
N THR A 142 4.31 -0.30 11.03
CA THR A 142 3.34 0.78 11.24
C THR A 142 1.94 0.33 10.85
N GLN A 143 0.92 0.84 11.54
CA GLN A 143 -0.48 0.59 11.21
C GLN A 143 -0.94 1.34 9.95
N ARG A 144 -0.09 2.19 9.36
CA ARG A 144 -0.40 2.95 8.13
C ARG A 144 -0.88 2.05 7.00
N PHE A 145 -0.29 0.86 6.86
CA PHE A 145 -0.59 -0.11 5.79
C PHE A 145 -1.62 -1.18 6.22
N ASN A 146 -2.28 -1.00 7.37
CA ASN A 146 -3.36 -1.84 7.86
C ASN A 146 -4.71 -1.17 7.54
N LEU A 147 -5.31 -1.59 6.43
CA LEU A 147 -6.51 -0.99 5.88
C LEU A 147 -7.74 -1.24 6.75
N THR A 148 -7.83 -2.41 7.38
CA THR A 148 -8.93 -2.75 8.29
C THR A 148 -8.92 -1.84 9.51
N LYS A 149 -7.80 -1.72 10.22
CA LYS A 149 -7.72 -0.90 11.42
C LYS A 149 -7.85 0.60 11.15
N ARG A 150 -7.31 1.07 10.02
CA ARG A 150 -7.24 2.50 9.73
C ARG A 150 -8.49 3.03 9.03
N PHE A 151 -9.06 2.23 8.13
CA PHE A 151 -10.13 2.69 7.24
C PHE A 151 -11.41 1.84 7.32
N GLY A 152 -11.40 0.75 8.09
CA GLY A 152 -12.52 -0.20 8.13
C GLY A 152 -12.61 -1.10 6.90
N ILE A 153 -11.63 -1.07 5.99
CA ILE A 153 -11.65 -1.90 4.78
C ILE A 153 -11.35 -3.34 5.16
N GLU A 154 -12.33 -4.21 5.01
CA GLU A 154 -12.24 -5.63 5.37
C GLU A 154 -11.65 -6.50 4.25
N LYS A 155 -11.79 -6.05 3.00
CA LYS A 155 -11.37 -6.82 1.82
C LYS A 155 -11.00 -5.93 0.64
N VAL A 156 -9.92 -6.31 -0.03
CA VAL A 156 -9.50 -5.78 -1.33
C VAL A 156 -9.73 -6.84 -2.40
N GLU A 157 -10.64 -6.58 -3.33
CA GLU A 157 -10.97 -7.47 -4.45
C GLU A 157 -10.32 -7.01 -5.74
N PHE A 158 -9.60 -7.90 -6.41
CA PHE A 158 -9.06 -7.68 -7.74
C PHE A 158 -10.04 -8.22 -8.79
N LYS A 159 -10.37 -7.40 -9.78
CA LYS A 159 -11.33 -7.67 -10.85
C LYS A 159 -10.76 -7.34 -12.23
N GLY A 160 -11.44 -7.81 -13.27
CA GLY A 160 -11.00 -7.64 -14.65
C GLY A 160 -9.68 -8.38 -14.90
N SER A 161 -8.71 -7.73 -15.54
CA SER A 161 -7.45 -8.40 -15.96
C SER A 161 -6.62 -8.94 -14.80
N CYS A 162 -6.78 -8.38 -13.60
CA CYS A 162 -6.05 -8.79 -12.40
C CYS A 162 -6.86 -9.71 -11.47
N SER A 163 -8.01 -10.23 -11.92
CA SER A 163 -8.84 -11.12 -11.11
C SER A 163 -8.09 -12.40 -10.67
N GLY A 164 -8.34 -12.84 -9.44
CA GLY A 164 -7.69 -14.01 -8.85
C GLY A 164 -6.30 -13.74 -8.26
N PHE A 165 -5.78 -12.52 -8.40
CA PHE A 165 -4.51 -12.11 -7.80
C PHE A 165 -4.71 -11.16 -6.63
N THR A 166 -3.62 -10.92 -5.90
CA THR A 166 -3.57 -10.06 -4.72
C THR A 166 -2.40 -9.08 -4.78
N ARG A 167 -1.74 -8.99 -5.93
CA ARG A 167 -0.52 -8.21 -6.13
C ARG A 167 -0.58 -7.46 -7.46
N LEU A 168 -0.05 -6.24 -7.47
CA LEU A 168 0.36 -5.57 -8.69
C LEU A 168 1.87 -5.50 -8.71
N VAL A 169 2.47 -5.96 -9.81
CA VAL A 169 3.91 -5.91 -10.04
C VAL A 169 4.19 -4.93 -11.17
N PHE A 170 5.18 -4.08 -11.01
CA PHE A 170 5.53 -3.04 -11.97
C PHE A 170 6.93 -3.25 -12.51
N ASP A 171 7.11 -2.98 -13.79
CA ASP A 171 8.43 -2.96 -14.41
C ASP A 171 8.97 -1.53 -14.57
N GLU A 172 10.16 -1.45 -15.15
CA GLU A 172 10.95 -0.23 -15.34
C GLU A 172 10.28 0.74 -16.32
N MET A 173 9.29 0.28 -17.09
CA MET A 173 8.45 1.09 -17.98
C MET A 173 7.09 1.42 -17.37
N GLY A 174 6.85 1.04 -16.11
CA GLY A 174 5.58 1.23 -15.41
C GLY A 174 4.46 0.31 -15.88
N ARG A 175 4.75 -0.76 -16.65
CA ARG A 175 3.75 -1.74 -17.08
C ARG A 175 3.36 -2.64 -15.91
N VAL A 176 2.11 -3.08 -15.90
CA VAL A 176 1.53 -3.85 -14.78
C VAL A 176 1.48 -5.34 -15.11
N TYR A 177 1.86 -6.17 -14.14
CA TYR A 177 1.89 -7.62 -14.20
C TYR A 177 1.15 -8.24 -13.02
N SER A 178 0.63 -9.45 -13.25
CA SER A 178 0.28 -10.37 -12.18
C SER A 178 1.56 -10.95 -11.52
N PRO A 179 1.46 -11.69 -10.41
CA PRO A 179 2.63 -12.29 -9.74
C PRO A 179 3.58 -13.04 -10.70
N LEU A 180 4.89 -12.78 -10.56
CA LEU A 180 5.93 -13.26 -11.49
C LEU A 180 6.67 -14.52 -11.03
N LYS A 181 6.42 -15.02 -9.82
CA LYS A 181 7.08 -16.20 -9.24
C LYS A 181 7.21 -17.38 -10.22
N ASN A 182 6.12 -17.68 -10.93
CA ASN A 182 6.03 -18.81 -11.87
C ASN A 182 6.11 -18.38 -13.35
N ALA A 183 6.55 -17.16 -13.64
CA ALA A 183 6.71 -16.69 -15.01
C ALA A 183 8.00 -17.26 -15.64
N ASN A 184 7.92 -17.72 -16.87
CA ASN A 184 9.01 -18.33 -17.63
C ASN A 184 9.77 -17.32 -18.50
N TYR A 185 9.12 -16.21 -18.85
CA TYR A 185 9.71 -15.12 -19.63
C TYR A 185 9.09 -13.76 -19.25
N ALA A 186 9.81 -12.68 -19.54
CA ALA A 186 9.55 -11.32 -19.03
C ALA A 186 8.11 -10.82 -19.21
N TYR A 187 7.48 -11.14 -20.34
CA TYR A 187 6.15 -10.64 -20.68
C TYR A 187 5.02 -11.65 -20.49
N GLU A 188 5.29 -12.81 -19.87
CA GLU A 188 4.29 -13.86 -19.74
C GLU A 188 3.03 -13.35 -19.00
N LYS A 189 3.25 -12.64 -17.90
CA LYS A 189 2.24 -12.27 -16.90
C LYS A 189 1.78 -10.81 -16.98
N THR A 190 2.06 -10.12 -18.09
CA THR A 190 1.60 -8.74 -18.26
C THR A 190 0.07 -8.68 -18.33
N LEU A 191 -0.53 -7.77 -17.56
CA LEU A 191 -1.99 -7.61 -17.50
C LEU A 191 -2.55 -6.98 -18.78
N ALA A 192 -1.71 -6.34 -19.59
CA ALA A 192 -2.09 -5.73 -20.86
C ALA A 192 -2.55 -6.76 -21.92
N LYS A 193 -2.25 -8.06 -21.74
CA LYS A 193 -2.74 -9.13 -22.63
C LYS A 193 -4.25 -9.37 -22.50
N ASN A 194 -4.82 -9.05 -21.34
CA ASN A 194 -6.24 -9.17 -21.11
C ASN A 194 -6.88 -7.87 -21.61
N ASN A 195 -7.79 -7.95 -22.59
CA ASN A 195 -8.52 -6.80 -23.14
C ASN A 195 -9.55 -6.21 -22.14
N SER A 196 -9.16 -6.07 -20.86
CA SER A 196 -9.99 -5.61 -19.77
C SER A 196 -9.15 -4.86 -18.75
N ASP A 197 -9.71 -3.82 -18.14
CA ASP A 197 -9.03 -3.06 -17.10
C ASP A 197 -8.77 -3.90 -15.84
N CYS A 198 -7.68 -3.60 -15.14
CA CYS A 198 -7.49 -4.11 -13.78
C CYS A 198 -8.23 -3.18 -12.82
N ILE A 199 -9.17 -3.74 -12.06
CA ILE A 199 -10.01 -2.97 -11.13
C ILE A 199 -9.74 -3.48 -9.72
N ILE A 200 -9.32 -2.57 -8.84
CA ILE A 200 -9.21 -2.83 -7.40
C ILE A 200 -10.46 -2.29 -6.72
N ARG A 201 -11.26 -3.17 -6.13
CA ARG A 201 -12.48 -2.82 -5.40
C ARG A 201 -12.26 -3.00 -3.91
N LEU A 202 -12.63 -1.98 -3.14
CA LEU A 202 -12.53 -1.97 -1.68
C LEU A 202 -13.90 -2.28 -1.09
N LEU A 203 -13.94 -3.14 -0.07
CA LEU A 203 -15.14 -3.49 0.68
C LEU A 203 -14.88 -3.20 2.16
N SER A 204 -15.80 -2.44 2.76
CA SER A 204 -15.87 -2.12 4.18
C SER A 204 -17.10 -2.78 4.80
#